data_AF-A0A6V8CHF7-F1
#
_entry.id   AF-A0A6V8CHF7-F1
#
_cell.length_a   1.000
_cell.length_b   1.000
_cell.length_c   1.000
_cell.angle_alpha   90.00
_cell.angle_beta   90.00
_cell.angle_gamma   90.00
#
_symmetry.space_group_name_H-M   'P 1'
#
loop_
_entity.id
_entity.type
_entity.pdbx_description
1 polymer ?
#
loop_
_entity_poly.entity_id
_entity_poly.type
_entity_poly.pdbx_seq_one_letter_code
_entity_poly.pdbx_strand_id
1 'polypeptide(L)'
;MMVDAYNAITGENATWDQLLQRAATQWDLARQWNQQYWDRLGKLADREDLLSYRLRKDPLPDGIAKGMVSFVSDDDEQACIKAYYQLRGWSDEGRVARSS
;
A
#
# COMPACT_ATOMS: atom_id res chain seq x y z
N MET A 1 -9.13 -14.39 -18.49
CA MET A 1 -8.96 -13.23 -19.39
C MET A 1 -7.61 -12.55 -19.24
N MET A 2 -7.20 -12.05 -18.06
CA MET A 2 -5.90 -11.36 -17.92
C MET A 2 -4.68 -12.28 -18.16
N VAL A 3 -4.64 -13.47 -17.55
CA VAL A 3 -3.57 -14.46 -17.75
C VAL A 3 -3.50 -14.90 -19.22
N ASP A 4 -4.66 -15.22 -19.80
CA ASP A 4 -4.75 -15.68 -21.20
C ASP A 4 -4.23 -14.61 -22.17
N ALA A 5 -4.62 -13.35 -21.98
CA ALA A 5 -4.15 -12.24 -22.79
C ALA A 5 -2.65 -12.01 -22.64
N TYR A 6 -2.13 -12.04 -21.41
CA TYR A 6 -0.70 -11.90 -21.15
C TYR A 6 0.10 -12.98 -21.89
N ASN A 7 -0.26 -14.26 -21.70
CA ASN A 7 0.42 -15.39 -22.32
C ASN A 7 0.32 -15.37 -23.86
N ALA A 8 -0.84 -14.99 -24.41
CA ALA A 8 -1.01 -14.87 -25.86
C ALA A 8 -0.16 -13.75 -26.48
N ILE A 9 0.05 -12.64 -25.77
CA ILE A 9 0.84 -11.49 -26.25
C ILE A 9 2.34 -11.73 -26.07
N THR A 10 2.76 -12.22 -24.91
CA THR A 10 4.19 -12.36 -24.56
C THR A 10 4.79 -13.69 -25.01
N GLY A 11 3.94 -14.70 -25.27
CA GLY A 11 4.37 -16.07 -25.54
C GLY A 11 4.82 -16.83 -24.28
N GLU A 12 4.67 -16.24 -23.09
CA GLU A 12 4.94 -16.93 -21.83
C GLU A 12 3.83 -17.93 -21.47
N ASN A 13 4.13 -18.81 -20.52
CA ASN A 13 3.14 -19.68 -19.88
C ASN A 13 3.04 -19.34 -18.39
N ALA A 14 2.76 -18.07 -18.08
CA ALA A 14 2.63 -17.60 -16.72
C ALA A 14 1.32 -18.06 -16.09
N THR A 15 1.38 -18.42 -14.81
CA THR A 15 0.22 -18.66 -13.96
C THR A 15 -0.22 -17.36 -13.29
N TRP A 16 -1.46 -17.33 -12.78
CA TRP A 16 -1.97 -16.18 -12.02
C TRP A 16 -1.08 -15.83 -10.82
N ASP A 17 -0.66 -16.84 -10.06
CA ASP A 17 0.18 -16.64 -8.87
C ASP A 17 1.55 -16.08 -9.22
N GLN A 18 2.15 -16.51 -10.34
CA GLN A 18 3.40 -15.94 -10.83
C GLN A 18 3.24 -14.46 -11.21
N LEU A 19 2.11 -14.07 -11.83
CA LEU A 19 1.84 -12.68 -12.15
C LEU A 19 1.60 -11.84 -10.89
N LEU A 20 0.86 -12.35 -9.91
CA LEU A 20 0.70 -11.71 -8.61
C LEU A 20 2.04 -11.54 -7.88
N GLN A 21 2.89 -12.56 -7.89
CA GLN A 21 4.22 -12.50 -7.29
C GLN A 21 5.09 -11.44 -7.97
N ARG A 22 5.08 -11.37 -9.31
CA ARG A 22 5.80 -10.32 -10.07
C ARG A 22 5.28 -8.93 -9.71
N ALA A 23 3.96 -8.75 -9.58
CA ALA A 23 3.35 -7.49 -9.17
C ALA A 23 3.76 -7.10 -7.75
N ALA A 24 3.77 -8.06 -6.81
CA ALA A 24 4.25 -7.84 -5.44
C ALA A 24 5.71 -7.38 -5.42
N THR A 25 6.59 -8.05 -6.18
CA THR A 25 8.01 -7.65 -6.33
C THR A 25 8.15 -6.23 -6.87
N GLN A 26 7.39 -5.85 -7.90
CA GLN A 26 7.44 -4.49 -8.47
C GLN A 26 7.00 -3.43 -7.45
N TRP A 27 5.94 -3.72 -6.69
CA TRP A 27 5.46 -2.81 -5.65
C TRP A 27 6.47 -2.66 -4.51
N ASP A 28 7.09 -3.76 -4.08
CA ASP A 28 8.13 -3.74 -3.05
C ASP A 28 9.37 -2.96 -3.51
N LEU A 29 9.75 -3.08 -4.79
CA LEU A 29 10.86 -2.31 -5.36
C LEU A 29 10.55 -0.80 -5.34
N ALA A 30 9.35 -0.40 -5.75
CA ALA A 30 8.92 1.00 -5.68
C ALA A 30 8.90 1.51 -4.23
N ARG A 31 8.43 0.67 -3.29
CA ARG A 31 8.44 0.99 -1.85
C ARG A 31 9.87 1.19 -1.33
N GLN A 32 10.81 0.30 -1.68
CA GLN A 32 12.22 0.44 -1.28
C GLN A 32 12.83 1.74 -1.80
N TRP A 33 12.53 2.13 -3.04
CA TRP A 33 12.98 3.43 -3.58
C TRP A 33 12.45 4.61 -2.75
N ASN A 34 11.15 4.60 -2.41
CA ASN A 34 10.55 5.63 -1.54
C ASN A 34 11.21 5.65 -0.15
N GLN A 35 11.44 4.48 0.45
CA GLN A 35 12.11 4.36 1.74
C GLN A 35 13.52 4.97 1.70
N GLN A 36 14.32 4.68 0.67
CA GLN A 36 15.66 5.27 0.53
C GLN A 36 15.62 6.80 0.36
N TYR A 37 14.57 7.32 -0.27
CA TYR A 37 14.35 8.76 -0.35
C TYR A 37 13.98 9.35 1.02
N TRP A 38 13.04 8.74 1.75
CA TRP A 38 12.64 9.19 3.08
C TRP A 38 13.76 9.08 4.11
N ASP A 39 14.57 8.02 4.07
CA ASP A 39 15.74 7.85 4.95
C ASP A 39 16.72 9.03 4.80
N ARG A 40 16.96 9.49 3.57
CA ARG A 40 17.81 10.68 3.30
C ARG A 40 17.23 11.98 3.83
N LEU A 41 15.91 12.04 4.01
CA LEU A 41 15.20 13.17 4.58
C LEU A 41 14.96 13.03 6.11
N GLY A 42 15.39 11.91 6.72
CA GLY A 42 15.09 11.61 8.12
C GLY A 42 13.61 11.34 8.39
N LYS A 43 12.85 10.89 7.38
CA LYS A 43 11.41 10.59 7.48
C LYS A 43 11.17 9.10 7.71
N LEU A 44 10.13 8.79 8.49
CA LEU A 44 9.68 7.42 8.75
C LEU A 44 8.49 7.09 7.84
N ALA A 45 8.48 5.90 7.27
CA ALA A 45 7.51 5.54 6.22
C ALA A 45 6.06 5.47 6.75
N ASP A 46 5.86 4.98 7.97
CA ASP A 46 4.58 4.97 8.69
C ASP A 46 4.02 6.37 8.98
N ARG A 47 4.86 7.41 8.92
CA ARG A 47 4.46 8.82 9.06
C ARG A 47 4.17 9.50 7.72
N GLU A 48 4.55 8.89 6.61
CA GLU A 48 4.33 9.42 5.27
C GLU A 48 3.18 8.72 4.55
N ASP A 49 2.80 7.51 4.98
CA ASP A 49 1.63 6.78 4.49
C ASP A 49 0.33 7.29 5.13
N LEU A 50 -0.02 8.54 4.87
CA LEU A 50 -1.19 9.19 5.47
C LEU A 50 -2.14 9.76 4.42
N LEU A 51 -3.43 9.72 4.73
CA LEU A 51 -4.42 10.54 4.00
C LEU A 51 -4.29 12.01 4.41
N SER A 52 -4.77 12.90 3.55
CA SER A 52 -4.84 14.32 3.86
C SER A 52 -5.76 14.58 5.07
N TYR A 53 -5.47 15.63 5.84
CA TYR A 53 -6.22 15.97 7.06
C TYR A 53 -7.74 15.97 6.85
N ARG A 54 -8.20 16.59 5.75
CA ARG A 54 -9.61 16.69 5.39
C ARG A 54 -10.30 15.32 5.36
N LEU A 55 -9.68 14.31 4.73
CA LEU A 55 -10.29 12.97 4.62
C LEU A 55 -10.38 12.27 5.97
N ARG A 56 -9.45 12.58 6.89
CA ARG A 56 -9.36 11.93 8.19
C ARG A 56 -10.20 12.61 9.27
N LYS A 57 -10.39 13.92 9.17
CA LYS A 57 -10.88 14.76 10.28
C LYS A 57 -12.09 15.61 9.93
N ASP A 58 -12.32 15.92 8.65
CA ASP A 58 -13.49 16.71 8.25
C ASP A 58 -14.60 15.76 7.77
N PRO A 59 -15.73 15.67 8.49
CA PRO A 59 -16.82 14.83 8.04
C PRO A 59 -17.38 15.28 6.70
N LEU A 60 -17.84 14.33 5.89
CA LEU A 60 -18.48 14.65 4.62
C LEU A 60 -19.70 15.56 4.85
N PRO A 61 -19.83 16.66 4.10
CA PRO A 61 -20.84 17.68 4.38
C PRO A 61 -22.25 17.26 3.97
N ASP A 62 -22.38 16.34 3.02
CA ASP A 62 -23.67 15.90 2.48
C ASP A 62 -23.63 14.50 1.85
N GLY A 63 -24.78 14.00 1.42
CA GLY A 63 -24.95 12.71 0.76
C GLY A 63 -25.15 11.54 1.73
N ILE A 64 -25.15 10.31 1.20
CA ILE A 64 -25.42 9.09 1.98
C ILE A 64 -24.39 8.89 3.10
N ALA A 65 -23.14 9.30 2.88
CA ALA A 65 -22.06 9.22 3.86
C ALA A 65 -21.87 10.53 4.65
N LYS A 66 -22.86 11.43 4.66
CA LYS A 66 -22.80 12.68 5.44
C LYS A 66 -22.45 12.40 6.90
N GLY A 67 -21.51 13.17 7.44
CA GLY A 67 -21.04 13.02 8.81
C GLY A 67 -19.98 11.92 9.01
N MET A 68 -19.61 11.18 7.96
CA MET A 68 -18.58 10.14 8.03
C MET A 68 -17.20 10.70 7.68
N VAL A 69 -16.16 10.06 8.25
CA VAL A 69 -14.73 10.27 7.97
C VAL A 69 -14.11 8.93 7.53
N SER A 70 -12.89 8.96 6.97
CA SER A 70 -12.23 7.73 6.48
C SER A 70 -11.91 6.71 7.59
N PHE A 71 -11.66 7.18 8.81
CA PHE A 71 -11.35 6.34 9.96
C PHE A 71 -12.08 6.84 11.19
N VAL A 72 -12.60 5.92 12.01
CA VAL A 72 -13.43 6.28 13.16
C VAL A 72 -12.61 6.91 14.28
N SER A 73 -11.31 6.60 14.35
CA SER A 73 -10.34 7.18 15.27
C SER A 73 -8.91 7.11 14.72
N ASP A 74 -7.96 7.75 15.39
CA ASP A 74 -6.53 7.60 15.07
C ASP A 74 -6.04 6.17 15.30
N ASP A 75 -6.59 5.46 16.29
CA ASP A 75 -6.25 4.06 16.55
C ASP A 75 -6.76 3.13 15.43
N ASP A 76 -7.95 3.42 14.89
CA ASP A 76 -8.54 2.70 13.75
C ASP A 76 -7.70 2.90 12.48
N GLU A 77 -7.28 4.14 12.19
CA GLU A 77 -6.34 4.45 11.12
C GLU A 77 -5.02 3.69 11.28
N GLN A 78 -4.45 3.73 12.49
CA GLN A 78 -3.19 3.06 12.79
C GLN A 78 -3.28 1.54 12.70
N ALA A 79 -4.40 0.95 13.12
CA ALA A 79 -4.66 -0.48 13.00
C ALA A 79 -4.82 -0.90 11.53
N CYS A 80 -5.53 -0.11 10.73
CA CYS A 80 -5.73 -0.37 9.30
C CYS A 80 -4.39 -0.40 8.55
N ILE A 81 -3.52 0.59 8.74
CA ILE A 81 -2.24 0.65 8.02
C ILE A 81 -1.28 -0.47 8.48
N LYS A 82 -1.29 -0.82 9.77
CA LYS A 82 -0.50 -1.97 10.27
C LYS A 82 -0.96 -3.29 9.68
N ALA A 83 -2.27 -3.52 9.60
CA ALA A 83 -2.82 -4.72 8.96
C ALA A 83 -2.40 -4.80 7.50
N TYR A 84 -2.40 -3.67 6.78
CA TYR A 84 -1.88 -3.60 5.42
C TYR A 84 -0.39 -4.00 5.34
N TYR A 85 0.48 -3.46 6.22
CA TYR A 85 1.90 -3.84 6.25
C TYR A 85 2.12 -5.33 6.53
N GLN A 86 1.36 -5.90 7.46
CA GLN A 86 1.42 -7.33 7.77
C GLN A 86 1.01 -8.20 6.58
N LEU A 87 -0.06 -7.84 5.87
CA LEU A 87 -0.49 -8.53 4.64
C LEU A 87 0.58 -8.47 3.53
N ARG A 88 1.41 -7.43 3.55
CA ARG A 88 2.54 -7.26 2.63
C ARG A 88 3.82 -7.94 3.09
N GLY A 89 3.88 -8.45 4.32
CA GLY A 89 5.11 -8.98 4.91
C GLY A 89 6.15 -7.91 5.24
N TRP A 90 5.72 -6.66 5.45
CA TRP A 90 6.58 -5.54 5.84
C TRP A 90 6.64 -5.41 7.38
N SER A 91 7.58 -4.61 7.89
CA SER A 91 7.61 -4.28 9.32
C SER A 91 6.44 -3.41 9.73
N ASP A 92 6.19 -3.29 11.04
CA ASP A 92 5.13 -2.43 11.59
C ASP A 92 5.35 -0.94 11.28
N GLU A 93 6.59 -0.54 10.97
CA GLU A 93 6.97 0.79 10.50
C GLU A 93 6.87 0.93 8.96
N GLY A 94 6.26 -0.05 8.29
CA GLY A 94 6.02 -0.04 6.86
C GLY A 94 7.27 -0.26 6.02
N ARG A 95 8.30 -0.91 6.56
CA ARG A 95 9.55 -1.15 5.85
C ARG A 95 9.56 -2.51 5.16
N VAL A 96 9.92 -2.51 3.87
CA VAL A 96 10.25 -3.76 3.17
C VAL A 96 11.62 -4.22 3.65
N ALA A 97 11.76 -5.51 3.98
CA ALA A 97 13.07 -6.09 4.25
C ALA A 97 13.95 -6.01 2.99
N ARG A 98 15.24 -5.73 3.13
CA ARG A 98 16.16 -5.86 1.99
C ARG A 98 16.16 -7.31 1.56
N SER A 99 15.78 -7.57 0.31
CA SER A 99 16.00 -8.86 -0.32
C SER A 99 17.49 -9.15 -0.29
N SER A 100 17.86 -10.19 0.46
CA SER A 100 19.21 -10.74 0.59
C SER A 100 19.78 -11.22 -0.74
#